data_AF-A0ABD2JBF4-F1
#
_entry.id   AF-A0ABD2JBF4-F1
#
_cell.length_a   1.000
_cell.length_b   1.000
_cell.length_c   1.000
_cell.angle_alpha   90.00
_cell.angle_beta   90.00
_cell.angle_gamma   90.00
#
_symmetry.space_group_name_H-M   'P 1'
#
loop_
_entity.id
_entity.type
_entity.pdbx_description
1 polymer ?
#
loop_
_entity_poly.entity_id
_entity_poly.type
_entity_poly.pdbx_seq_one_letter_code
_entity_poly.pdbx_strand_id
1 'polypeptide(L)'
;MGGKVAERMFFDQSIGHIGSDRKEAKKLAMKIAGYTGTLSKKQSRKIRRMLSEAEEKAKEVLEPRRRLTEKLAIKLFDRETLQFDDVQRILGAPPASQFHVPQTRNARRYESESEGEYEGDEEDEGRRAIH
;
A
#
# COMPACT_ATOMS: atom_id res chain seq x y z
N MET A 1 3.16 -1.20 5.30
CA MET A 1 4.34 -1.55 6.15
C MET A 1 4.91 -2.93 5.84
N GLY A 2 4.09 -3.98 5.74
CA GLY A 2 4.56 -5.32 5.35
C GLY A 2 5.26 -5.37 3.99
N GLY A 3 4.74 -4.66 2.98
CA GLY A 3 5.37 -4.58 1.66
C GLY A 3 6.81 -4.06 1.70
N LYS A 4 7.05 -2.97 2.44
CA LYS A 4 8.40 -2.41 2.62
C LYS A 4 9.37 -3.36 3.32
N VAL A 5 8.88 -4.12 4.30
CA VAL A 5 9.71 -5.12 4.99
C VAL A 5 10.02 -6.28 4.06
N ALA A 6 9.05 -6.75 3.28
CA ALA A 6 9.27 -7.77 2.25
C ALA A 6 10.29 -7.30 1.20
N GLU A 7 10.17 -6.09 0.68
CA GLU A 7 11.15 -5.55 -0.28
C GLU A 7 12.57 -5.54 0.27
N ARG A 8 12.77 -5.00 1.49
CA ARG A 8 14.09 -5.01 2.13
C ARG A 8 14.63 -6.42 2.35
N MET A 9 13.76 -7.38 2.64
CA MET A 9 14.15 -8.77 2.88
C MET A 9 14.61 -9.49 1.59
N PHE A 10 14.06 -9.13 0.43
CA PHE A 10 14.33 -9.80 -0.86
C PHE A 10 15.28 -9.05 -1.78
N PHE A 11 15.32 -7.72 -1.75
CA PHE A 11 16.08 -6.90 -2.69
C PHE A 11 17.21 -6.09 -2.03
N ASP A 12 17.40 -6.23 -0.71
CA ASP A 12 18.34 -5.44 0.11
C ASP A 12 18.23 -3.91 -0.08
N GLN A 13 17.14 -3.46 -0.71
CA GLN A 13 16.84 -2.08 -1.07
C GLN A 13 15.34 -1.84 -0.83
N SER A 14 14.99 -0.58 -0.58
CA SER A 14 13.58 -0.15 -0.58
C SER A 14 13.32 0.52 -1.93
N ILE A 15 12.44 -0.06 -2.73
CA ILE A 15 12.10 0.50 -4.04
C ILE A 15 11.16 1.68 -3.74
N GLY A 16 11.55 2.89 -4.15
CA GLY A 16 11.00 4.17 -3.66
C GLY A 16 9.50 4.42 -3.90
N HIS A 17 8.76 3.48 -4.48
CA HIS A 17 7.35 3.62 -4.81
C HIS A 17 6.40 3.42 -3.60
N ILE A 18 6.93 3.01 -2.43
CA ILE A 18 6.15 2.87 -1.18
C ILE A 18 6.14 4.15 -0.32
N GLY A 19 6.04 5.32 -0.95
CA GLY A 19 5.81 6.58 -0.23
C GLY A 19 4.43 6.63 0.45
N SER A 20 3.45 5.89 -0.08
CA SER A 20 2.06 5.92 0.38
C SER A 20 1.87 5.21 1.73
N ASP A 21 2.29 3.94 1.86
CA ASP A 21 2.13 3.16 3.10
C ASP A 21 2.66 3.87 4.33
N ARG A 22 3.82 4.54 4.20
CA ARG A 22 4.45 5.21 5.33
C ARG A 22 3.69 6.47 5.74
N LYS A 23 3.14 7.19 4.76
CA LYS A 23 2.26 8.34 5.03
C LYS A 23 0.97 7.88 5.70
N GLU A 24 0.36 6.80 5.23
CA GLU A 24 -0.84 6.21 5.84
C GLU A 24 -0.58 5.66 7.24
N ALA A 25 0.49 4.89 7.43
CA ALA A 25 0.89 4.38 8.74
C ALA A 25 1.17 5.53 9.72
N LYS A 26 1.79 6.63 9.26
CA LYS A 26 2.00 7.83 10.07
C LYS A 26 0.68 8.50 10.44
N LYS A 27 -0.26 8.67 9.50
CA LYS A 27 -1.59 9.21 9.77
C LYS A 27 -2.34 8.36 10.81
N LEU A 28 -2.28 7.04 10.66
CA LEU A 28 -2.89 6.10 11.60
C LEU A 28 -2.24 6.20 13.00
N ALA A 29 -0.91 6.22 13.08
CA ALA A 29 -0.19 6.37 14.33
C ALA A 29 -0.50 7.71 15.03
N MET A 30 -0.65 8.80 14.27
CA MET A 30 -1.11 10.08 14.79
C MET A 30 -2.52 10.00 15.36
N LYS A 31 -3.45 9.34 14.65
CA LYS A 31 -4.83 9.12 15.10
C LYS A 31 -4.87 8.30 16.40
N ILE A 32 -4.12 7.19 16.48
CA ILE A 32 -4.02 6.34 17.68
C ILE A 32 -3.45 7.12 18.86
N ALA A 33 -2.46 7.97 18.62
CA ALA A 33 -1.83 8.78 19.66
C ALA A 33 -2.63 10.04 20.04
N GLY A 34 -3.77 10.30 19.39
CA GLY A 34 -4.61 11.48 19.62
C GLY A 34 -3.99 12.80 19.15
N TYR A 35 -3.09 12.76 18.16
CA TYR A 35 -2.42 13.96 17.66
C TYR A 35 -3.03 14.46 16.35
N THR A 36 -3.27 15.77 16.28
CA THR A 36 -3.72 16.49 15.08
C THR A 36 -2.72 17.60 14.73
N GLY A 37 -2.61 17.96 13.45
CA GLY A 37 -1.77 19.07 13.00
C GLY A 37 -0.26 18.86 13.14
N THR A 38 0.48 19.95 13.38
CA THR A 38 1.94 19.96 13.47
C THR A 38 2.42 19.32 14.77
N LEU A 39 3.27 18.31 14.64
CA LEU A 39 3.81 17.58 15.78
C LEU A 39 5.01 18.31 16.39
N SER A 40 5.04 18.42 17.73
CA SER A 40 6.26 18.76 18.46
C SER A 40 7.37 17.73 18.22
N LYS A 41 8.63 18.08 18.54
CA LYS A 41 9.77 17.15 18.46
C LYS A 41 9.52 15.86 19.28
N LYS A 42 8.93 15.98 20.47
CA LYS A 42 8.61 14.86 21.37
C LYS A 42 7.55 13.94 20.77
N GLN A 43 6.46 14.51 20.23
CA GLN A 43 5.40 13.73 19.58
C GLN A 43 5.93 13.04 18.30
N SER A 44 6.71 13.75 17.50
CA SER A 44 7.36 13.17 16.31
C SER A 44 8.26 11.99 16.65
N ARG A 45 9.00 12.05 17.77
CA ARG A 45 9.81 10.93 18.26
C ARG A 45 8.94 9.73 18.65
N LYS A 46 7.82 9.95 19.34
CA LYS A 46 6.87 8.90 19.70
C LYS A 46 6.28 8.23 18.45
N ILE A 47 5.83 9.00 17.47
CA ILE A 47 5.29 8.45 16.21
C ILE A 47 6.35 7.63 15.47
N ARG A 48 7.60 8.13 15.38
CA ARG A 48 8.69 7.35 14.78
C ARG A 48 8.92 6.03 15.49
N ARG A 49 8.92 6.03 16.83
CA ARG A 49 9.06 4.80 17.62
C ARG A 49 7.94 3.80 17.33
N MET A 50 6.68 4.24 17.29
CA MET A 50 5.55 3.36 16.95
C MET A 50 5.70 2.75 15.55
N LEU A 51 6.15 3.54 14.57
CA LEU A 51 6.39 3.03 13.22
C LEU A 51 7.53 2.01 13.19
N SER A 52 8.63 2.26 13.92
CA SER A 52 9.75 1.32 14.03
C SER A 52 9.33 0.00 14.68
N GLU A 53 8.58 0.03 15.78
CA GLU A 53 8.04 -1.17 16.43
C GLU A 53 7.11 -1.96 15.48
N ALA A 54 6.33 -1.27 14.64
CA ALA A 54 5.51 -1.92 13.63
C ALA A 54 6.33 -2.54 12.48
N GLU A 55 7.42 -1.90 12.04
CA GLU A 55 8.35 -2.49 11.05
C GLU A 55 9.01 -3.75 11.63
N GLU A 56 9.43 -3.71 12.89
CA GLU A 56 10.06 -4.84 13.58
C GLU A 56 9.10 -6.03 13.70
N LYS A 57 7.87 -5.80 14.16
CA LYS A 57 6.84 -6.85 14.19
C LYS A 57 6.53 -7.44 12.82
N ALA A 58 6.48 -6.60 11.78
CA ALA A 58 6.30 -7.09 10.43
C ALA A 58 7.46 -7.99 9.99
N LYS A 59 8.70 -7.67 10.40
CA LYS A 59 9.88 -8.52 10.17
C LYS A 59 9.76 -9.83 10.93
N GLU A 60 9.39 -9.82 12.20
CA GLU A 60 9.19 -11.04 13.00
C GLU A 60 8.16 -11.99 12.38
N VAL A 61 7.13 -11.46 11.71
CA VAL A 61 6.11 -12.28 11.04
C VAL A 61 6.62 -12.83 9.70
N LEU A 62 7.30 -12.00 8.92
CA LEU A 62 7.72 -12.31 7.55
C LEU A 62 8.99 -13.15 7.47
N GLU A 63 9.97 -12.90 8.34
CA GLU A 63 11.28 -13.57 8.28
C GLU A 63 11.18 -15.11 8.45
N PRO A 64 10.47 -15.65 9.46
CA PRO A 64 10.30 -17.10 9.58
C PRO A 64 9.52 -17.71 8.41
N ARG A 65 8.73 -16.88 7.71
CA ARG A 65 7.89 -17.28 6.58
C ARG A 65 8.48 -16.89 5.23
N ARG A 66 9.76 -16.50 5.19
CA ARG A 66 10.45 -16.03 3.97
C ARG A 66 10.21 -16.95 2.76
N ARG A 67 10.39 -18.26 2.94
CA ARG A 67 10.18 -19.27 1.88
C ARG A 67 8.74 -19.31 1.36
N LEU A 68 7.75 -19.05 2.22
CA LEU A 68 6.35 -19.02 1.83
C LEU A 68 6.02 -17.73 1.06
N THR A 69 6.56 -16.60 1.52
CA THR A 69 6.44 -15.31 0.83
C THR A 69 7.09 -15.36 -0.56
N GLU A 70 8.23 -16.04 -0.69
CA GLU A 70 8.91 -16.26 -1.96
C GLU A 70 8.07 -17.13 -2.91
N LYS A 71 7.50 -18.24 -2.42
CA LYS A 71 6.59 -19.08 -3.20
C LYS A 71 5.36 -18.33 -3.71
N LEU A 72 4.80 -17.44 -2.89
CA LEU A 72 3.70 -16.56 -3.30
C LEU A 72 4.14 -15.59 -4.41
N ALA A 73 5.30 -14.96 -4.24
CA ALA A 73 5.84 -14.03 -5.22
C ALA A 73 6.10 -14.70 -6.57
N ILE A 74 6.70 -15.89 -6.59
CA ILE A 74 6.93 -16.67 -7.82
C ILE A 74 5.60 -16.99 -8.51
N LYS A 75 4.61 -17.48 -7.77
CA LYS A 75 3.30 -17.79 -8.36
C LYS A 75 2.54 -16.55 -8.85
N LEU A 76 2.69 -15.41 -8.17
CA LEU A 76 2.16 -14.13 -8.63
C LEU A 76 2.90 -13.64 -9.89
N PHE A 77 4.20 -13.89 -10.00
CA PHE A 77 4.94 -13.57 -11.21
C PHE A 77 4.44 -14.38 -12.41
N ASP A 78 4.12 -15.66 -12.21
CA ASP A 78 3.64 -16.54 -13.28
C ASP A 78 2.22 -16.23 -13.77
N ARG A 79 1.34 -15.73 -12.89
CA ARG A 79 -0.12 -15.60 -13.14
C ARG A 79 -0.67 -14.19 -13.02
N GLU A 80 0.15 -13.22 -12.60
CA GLU A 80 -0.18 -11.85 -12.20
C GLU A 80 -1.15 -11.72 -11.00
N THR A 81 -2.06 -12.68 -10.84
CA THR A 81 -3.09 -12.72 -9.80
C THR A 81 -3.17 -14.12 -9.17
N LEU A 82 -3.55 -14.18 -7.90
CA LEU A 82 -3.82 -15.43 -7.19
C LEU A 82 -5.21 -15.39 -6.58
N GLN A 83 -5.94 -16.50 -6.74
CA GLN A 83 -7.21 -16.71 -6.05
C GLN A 83 -6.96 -17.13 -4.59
N PHE A 84 -7.98 -16.97 -3.75
CA PHE A 84 -7.92 -17.33 -2.33
C PHE A 84 -7.46 -18.77 -2.11
N ASP A 85 -7.99 -19.72 -2.89
CA ASP A 85 -7.63 -21.14 -2.81
C ASP A 85 -6.15 -21.37 -3.15
N ASP A 86 -5.60 -20.62 -4.11
CA ASP A 86 -4.18 -20.71 -4.46
C ASP A 86 -3.30 -20.22 -3.31
N VAL A 87 -3.69 -19.14 -2.63
CA VAL A 87 -3.01 -18.61 -1.44
C VAL A 87 -3.08 -19.63 -0.30
N GLN A 88 -4.24 -20.23 -0.04
CA GLN A 88 -4.39 -21.27 1.00
C GLN A 88 -3.55 -22.51 0.72
N ARG A 89 -3.45 -22.95 -0.54
CA ARG A 89 -2.56 -24.09 -0.90
C ARG A 89 -1.09 -23.80 -0.59
N ILE A 90 -0.68 -22.53 -0.60
CA ILE A 90 0.72 -22.13 -0.35
C ILE A 90 0.96 -21.90 1.15
N LEU A 91 0.08 -21.14 1.80
CA LEU A 91 0.24 -20.71 3.19
C LEU A 91 -0.37 -21.67 4.22
N GLY A 92 -1.19 -22.61 3.78
CA GLY A 92 -2.06 -23.42 4.63
C GLY A 92 -3.39 -22.72 4.92
N ALA A 93 -4.32 -23.47 5.51
CA ALA A 93 -5.58 -22.90 5.97
C ALA A 93 -5.31 -21.89 7.10
N PRO A 94 -5.92 -20.69 7.04
CA PRO A 94 -5.81 -19.75 8.14
C PRO A 94 -6.45 -20.36 9.39
N PRO A 95 -5.94 -20.06 10.60
CA PRO A 95 -6.60 -20.47 11.82
C PRO A 95 -8.02 -19.90 11.84
N ALA A 96 -9.00 -20.76 12.13
CA ALA A 96 -10.44 -20.48 11.99
C ALA A 96 -10.94 -19.25 12.78
N SER A 97 -10.16 -18.73 13.73
CA SER A 97 -10.53 -17.64 14.61
C SER A 97 -10.09 -16.24 14.17
N GLN A 98 -9.40 -16.07 13.02
CA GLN A 98 -8.64 -14.83 12.76
C GLN A 98 -8.98 -14.04 11.48
N PHE A 99 -9.90 -14.49 10.63
CA PHE A 99 -10.25 -13.73 9.42
C PHE A 99 -11.74 -13.40 9.33
N HIS A 100 -12.06 -12.12 9.49
CA HIS A 100 -13.19 -11.51 8.81
C HIS A 100 -12.64 -10.96 7.49
N VAL A 101 -12.84 -11.69 6.38
CA VAL A 101 -12.65 -11.10 5.06
C VAL A 101 -13.78 -10.10 4.90
N PRO A 102 -13.54 -8.77 4.84
CA PRO A 102 -14.61 -7.86 4.48
C PRO A 102 -15.06 -8.26 3.08
N GLN A 103 -16.27 -8.80 2.96
CA GLN A 103 -16.87 -9.05 1.66
C GLN A 103 -16.92 -7.70 0.95
N THR A 104 -16.11 -7.53 -0.10
CA THR A 104 -16.19 -6.35 -0.95
C THR A 104 -17.55 -6.40 -1.64
N ARG A 105 -18.53 -5.70 -1.06
CA ARG A 105 -19.89 -5.59 -1.60
C ARG A 105 -19.98 -4.84 -2.94
N ASN A 106 -18.87 -4.39 -3.52
CA ASN A 106 -18.87 -3.44 -4.64
C ASN A 106 -17.95 -3.87 -5.81
N ALA A 107 -18.05 -5.13 -6.27
CA ALA A 107 -17.51 -5.53 -7.59
C ALA A 107 -18.50 -5.25 -8.76
N ARG A 108 -19.55 -4.44 -8.55
CA ARG A 108 -20.50 -4.00 -9.57
C ARG A 108 -20.77 -2.50 -9.46
N ARG A 109 -19.81 -1.65 -9.81
CA ARG A 109 -20.08 -0.24 -10.18
C ARG A 109 -18.88 0.50 -10.80
N TYR A 110 -18.18 -0.14 -11.74
CA TYR A 110 -17.28 0.58 -12.65
C TYR A 110 -17.53 0.08 -14.08
N GLU A 111 -18.78 0.26 -14.53
CA GLU A 111 -19.10 0.37 -15.95
C GLU A 111 -19.99 1.63 -16.06
N SER A 112 -19.69 2.45 -17.08
CA SER A 112 -20.39 3.67 -17.53
C SER A 112 -20.27 4.96 -16.68
N GLU A 113 -19.08 5.56 -16.63
CA GLU A 113 -18.93 7.03 -16.71
C GLU A 113 -17.73 7.33 -17.63
N SER A 114 -17.93 7.04 -18.92
CA SER A 114 -17.06 7.44 -20.03
C SER A 114 -17.88 8.42 -20.86
N GLU A 115 -17.90 9.69 -20.46
CA GLU A 115 -18.24 10.86 -21.29
C GLU A 115 -18.00 12.10 -20.43
N GLY A 116 -16.78 12.61 -20.50
CA GLY A 116 -16.36 13.87 -19.89
C GLY A 116 -15.40 14.51 -20.88
N GLU A 117 -15.92 15.52 -21.56
CA GLU A 117 -15.34 16.23 -22.70
C GLU A 117 -13.88 16.64 -22.48
N TYR A 118 -13.03 16.31 -23.45
CA TYR A 118 -11.74 16.94 -23.63
C TYR A 118 -12.00 18.38 -24.12
N GLU A 119 -11.96 19.37 -23.22
CA GLU A 119 -11.69 20.75 -23.63
C GLU A 119 -10.21 20.84 -24.00
N GLY A 120 -9.96 20.89 -25.31
CA GLY A 120 -8.65 21.17 -25.85
C GLY A 120 -8.30 22.64 -25.61
N ASP A 121 -7.27 22.87 -24.80
CA ASP A 121 -6.57 24.15 -24.78
C ASP A 121 -5.81 24.28 -26.11
N GLU A 122 -6.49 24.83 -27.13
CA GLU A 122 -5.84 25.27 -28.37
C GLU A 122 -5.03 26.54 -28.11
N GLU A 123 -3.78 26.46 -28.54
CA GLU A 123 -2.74 27.47 -28.50
C GLU A 123 -3.15 28.72 -29.29
N ASP A 124 -3.40 29.84 -28.61
CA ASP A 124 -3.59 31.15 -29.28
C ASP A 124 -2.21 31.78 -29.59
N GLU A 125 -1.58 31.26 -30.65
CA GLU A 125 -0.50 31.94 -31.33
C GLU A 125 -1.05 33.07 -32.23
N GLY A 126 -0.95 34.29 -31.71
CA GLY A 126 -0.48 35.46 -32.45
C GLY A 126 -1.26 35.93 -33.70
N ARG A 127 -2.01 37.02 -33.54
CA ARG A 127 -2.21 37.99 -34.63
C ARG A 127 -1.89 39.44 -34.21
N ARG A 128 -1.12 40.05 -35.10
CA ARG A 128 -0.55 41.40 -35.11
C ARG A 128 -1.59 42.49 -35.40
N ALA A 129 -1.21 43.71 -34.97
CA ALA A 129 -1.61 45.04 -35.45
C ALA A 129 -3.08 45.43 -35.12
N ILE A 130 -3.44 46.68 -34.77
CA ILE A 130 -3.08 47.98 -35.34
C ILE A 130 -3.49 49.06 -34.31
N HIS A 131 -2.57 49.94 -33.88
CA HIS A 131 -2.66 51.42 -33.98
C HIS A 131 -1.48 52.12 -33.30
#